data_AF-A0A417EBI4-F1
#
_entry.id   AF-A0A417EBI4-F1
#
_cell.length_a   1.000
_cell.length_b   1.000
_cell.length_c   1.000
_cell.angle_alpha   90.00
_cell.angle_beta   90.00
_cell.angle_gamma   90.00
#
_symmetry.space_group_name_H-M   'P 1'
#
loop_
_entity.id
_entity.type
_entity.pdbx_description
1 polymer ?
#
loop_
_entity_poly.entity_id
_entity_poly.type
_entity_poly.pdbx_seq_one_letter_code
_entity_poly.pdbx_strand_id
1 'polypeptide(L)'
;MNRKNFETVLEQYMGRLAGLEQADDSDQVYKWRAVGCFKRFWNLDAADFAGMFEKAMREAGNLLDDAAMQPVAGLRMLLAREAEVEYVRECFRFLFSDDGSDLQKRQDRAEFFADKINERVRYYERGTKKYLQTRDHVIYYLNLWKPEENYIFDAVSAAGWAACAEYDGDFSSKNFSLASYYQMCDELLDAIRENEELTGLYSGLFEEELDGYEDQLHILVYDIMDCASLYRYYAGMDIRKVPSRERTKTAEAKAAQEKLAQEIALKEKRLKELQDKPVSLPDVVGKQVRHKTYGVGVVQSNDNGTLLVHFEKADKKFKYPSVFTQGFLSFAGEETQTGEMAEFEADQKKKAALEKEITQLKKSLKSITV
;
A
#
# COMPACT_ATOMS: atom_id res chain seq x y z
N MET A 1 15.68 -7.70 5.79
CA MET A 1 15.88 -9.17 5.97
C MET A 1 17.27 -9.56 6.55
N ASN A 2 17.33 -10.56 7.44
CA ASN A 2 18.56 -11.23 7.91
C ASN A 2 19.21 -12.06 6.79
N ARG A 3 20.34 -11.57 6.24
CA ARG A 3 21.00 -12.16 5.06
C ARG A 3 21.59 -13.55 5.29
N LYS A 4 22.19 -13.80 6.46
CA LYS A 4 22.76 -15.12 6.79
C LYS A 4 21.69 -16.22 6.78
N ASN A 5 20.54 -15.93 7.38
CA ASN A 5 19.43 -16.87 7.43
C ASN A 5 18.83 -17.10 6.04
N PHE A 6 18.66 -16.02 5.26
CA PHE A 6 18.23 -16.10 3.86
C PHE A 6 19.14 -17.00 3.02
N GLU A 7 20.46 -16.78 3.05
CA GLU A 7 21.44 -17.59 2.31
C GLU A 7 21.36 -19.07 2.69
N THR A 8 21.22 -19.37 3.98
CA THR A 8 21.08 -20.76 4.48
C THR A 8 19.81 -21.44 3.95
N VAL A 9 18.69 -20.72 3.86
CA VAL A 9 17.46 -21.25 3.27
C VAL A 9 17.62 -21.44 1.76
N LEU A 10 18.24 -20.47 1.08
CA LEU A 10 18.44 -20.51 -0.36
C LEU A 10 19.31 -21.69 -0.80
N GLU A 11 20.41 -21.94 -0.09
CA GLU A 11 21.27 -23.11 -0.33
C GLU A 11 20.51 -24.43 -0.20
N GLN A 12 19.68 -24.57 0.85
CA GLN A 12 18.85 -25.76 1.05
C GLN A 12 17.76 -25.91 -0.03
N TYR A 13 17.17 -24.80 -0.45
CA TYR A 13 16.16 -24.78 -1.50
C TYR A 13 16.76 -25.17 -2.86
N MET A 14 17.87 -24.55 -3.27
CA MET A 14 18.57 -24.85 -4.52
C MET A 14 19.10 -26.28 -4.54
N GLY A 15 19.65 -26.78 -3.42
CA GLY A 15 20.07 -28.18 -3.28
C GLY A 15 18.91 -29.16 -3.46
N ARG A 16 17.69 -28.80 -3.02
CA ARG A 16 16.49 -29.59 -3.26
C ARG A 16 16.03 -29.52 -4.71
N LEU A 17 16.02 -28.33 -5.33
CA LEU A 17 15.67 -28.16 -6.74
C LEU A 17 16.57 -28.99 -7.64
N ALA A 18 17.89 -28.98 -7.41
CA ALA A 18 18.83 -29.82 -8.18
C ALA A 18 18.58 -31.33 -8.01
N GLY A 19 17.97 -31.75 -6.90
CA GLY A 19 17.60 -33.14 -6.63
C GLY A 19 16.23 -33.55 -7.16
N LEU A 20 15.43 -32.63 -7.72
CA LEU A 20 14.08 -32.91 -8.21
C LEU A 20 14.04 -33.94 -9.33
N GLU A 21 15.04 -33.93 -10.23
CA GLU A 21 15.14 -34.91 -11.32
C GLU A 21 15.32 -36.36 -10.83
N GLN A 22 15.74 -36.55 -9.57
CA GLN A 22 16.07 -37.86 -8.98
C GLN A 22 15.01 -38.36 -7.99
N ALA A 23 14.02 -37.53 -7.63
CA ALA A 23 13.01 -37.85 -6.62
C ALA A 23 11.67 -38.21 -7.28
N ASP A 24 11.20 -39.45 -7.07
CA ASP A 24 9.91 -39.97 -7.59
C ASP A 24 8.67 -39.43 -6.85
N ASP A 25 8.84 -38.42 -5.97
CA ASP A 25 7.76 -37.98 -5.07
C ASP A 25 7.92 -36.51 -4.64
N SER A 26 7.61 -35.58 -5.55
CA SER A 26 6.91 -34.32 -5.25
C SER A 26 6.74 -33.53 -6.55
N ASP A 27 5.52 -33.38 -7.03
CA ASP A 27 5.15 -32.49 -8.14
C ASP A 27 5.34 -31.01 -7.72
N GLN A 28 6.56 -30.55 -7.43
CA GLN A 28 6.79 -29.19 -6.90
C GLN A 28 6.35 -28.09 -7.87
N VAL A 29 6.20 -28.40 -9.15
CA VAL A 29 5.73 -27.48 -10.19
C VAL A 29 4.21 -27.24 -10.15
N TYR A 30 3.45 -27.94 -9.30
CA TYR A 30 1.98 -27.87 -9.26
C TYR A 30 1.45 -26.43 -9.13
N LYS A 31 2.17 -25.54 -8.43
CA LYS A 31 1.77 -24.15 -8.18
C LYS A 31 1.73 -23.36 -9.49
N TRP A 32 2.73 -23.57 -10.34
CA TRP A 32 2.83 -22.98 -11.68
C TRP A 32 1.79 -23.54 -12.62
N ARG A 33 1.61 -24.86 -12.62
CA ARG A 33 0.55 -25.52 -13.41
C ARG A 33 -0.84 -25.02 -13.05
N ALA A 34 -1.09 -24.76 -11.76
CA ALA A 34 -2.34 -24.18 -11.30
C ALA A 34 -2.61 -22.79 -11.88
N VAL A 35 -1.60 -21.91 -11.88
CA VAL A 35 -1.68 -20.59 -12.50
C VAL A 35 -1.84 -20.71 -14.01
N GLY A 36 -1.01 -21.49 -14.70
CA GLY A 36 -1.10 -21.71 -16.15
C GLY A 36 -2.48 -22.23 -16.57
N CYS A 37 -3.01 -23.24 -15.88
CA CYS A 37 -4.35 -23.77 -16.12
C CYS A 37 -5.44 -22.71 -15.90
N PHE A 38 -5.37 -21.94 -14.82
CA PHE A 38 -6.34 -20.89 -14.55
C PHE A 38 -6.32 -19.84 -15.67
N LYS A 39 -5.14 -19.31 -16.02
CA LYS A 39 -4.99 -18.27 -17.05
C LYS A 39 -5.48 -18.74 -18.42
N ARG A 40 -5.24 -20.00 -18.77
CA ARG A 40 -5.68 -20.61 -20.03
C ARG A 40 -7.20 -20.66 -20.18
N PHE A 41 -7.94 -20.91 -19.11
CA PHE A 41 -9.38 -21.15 -19.19
C PHE A 41 -10.24 -20.02 -18.62
N TRP A 42 -9.68 -19.17 -17.76
CA TRP A 42 -10.45 -18.14 -17.07
C TRP A 42 -10.97 -17.08 -18.04
N ASN A 43 -12.29 -16.95 -18.11
CA ASN A 43 -12.96 -15.89 -18.86
C ASN A 43 -14.24 -15.48 -18.12
N LEU A 44 -14.21 -14.29 -17.51
CA LEU A 44 -15.30 -13.76 -16.69
C LEU A 44 -16.61 -13.60 -17.47
N ASP A 45 -16.52 -13.35 -18.78
CA ASP A 45 -17.67 -13.14 -19.67
C ASP A 45 -18.07 -14.42 -20.43
N ALA A 46 -17.53 -15.59 -20.04
CA ALA A 46 -17.92 -16.86 -20.63
C ALA A 46 -19.42 -17.12 -20.47
N ALA A 47 -20.09 -17.49 -21.57
CA ALA A 47 -21.51 -17.82 -21.57
C ALA A 47 -21.82 -18.96 -20.58
N ASP A 48 -21.02 -20.02 -20.59
CA ASP A 48 -21.02 -21.09 -19.59
C ASP A 48 -19.96 -20.80 -18.50
N PHE A 49 -20.31 -19.93 -17.55
CA PHE A 49 -19.40 -19.54 -16.48
C PHE A 49 -19.07 -20.72 -15.53
N ALA A 50 -20.03 -21.60 -15.26
CA ALA A 50 -19.81 -22.77 -14.40
C ALA A 50 -18.83 -23.76 -15.04
N GLY A 51 -19.03 -24.11 -16.32
CA GLY A 51 -18.10 -24.99 -17.04
C GLY A 51 -16.73 -24.35 -17.30
N MET A 52 -16.67 -23.03 -17.46
CA MET A 52 -15.41 -22.28 -17.48
C MET A 52 -14.68 -22.39 -16.14
N PHE A 53 -15.38 -22.13 -15.03
CA PHE A 53 -14.82 -22.21 -13.68
C PHE A 53 -14.22 -23.60 -13.39
N GLU A 54 -14.94 -24.67 -13.74
CA GLU A 54 -14.44 -26.05 -13.54
C GLU A 54 -13.13 -26.31 -14.28
N LYS A 55 -12.99 -25.80 -15.51
CA LYS A 55 -11.75 -25.94 -16.28
C LYS A 55 -10.62 -25.10 -15.68
N ALA A 56 -10.89 -23.85 -15.31
CA ALA A 56 -9.88 -22.96 -14.75
C ALA A 56 -9.38 -23.41 -13.38
N MET A 57 -10.26 -24.00 -12.55
CA MET A 57 -9.93 -24.46 -11.19
C MET A 57 -9.48 -25.92 -11.11
N ARG A 58 -9.27 -26.61 -12.24
CA ARG A 58 -8.94 -28.04 -12.24
C ARG A 58 -7.68 -28.36 -11.44
N GLU A 59 -6.61 -27.62 -11.68
CA GLU A 59 -5.31 -27.82 -11.03
C GLU A 59 -5.28 -27.14 -9.64
N ALA A 60 -5.75 -25.89 -9.56
CA ALA A 60 -5.78 -25.13 -8.30
C ALA A 60 -6.73 -25.72 -7.24
N GLY A 61 -7.80 -26.40 -7.67
CA GLY A 61 -8.79 -26.99 -6.77
C GLY A 61 -8.20 -28.00 -5.81
N ASN A 62 -7.23 -28.80 -6.25
CA ASN A 62 -6.56 -29.80 -5.41
C ASN A 62 -5.62 -29.17 -4.36
N LEU A 63 -5.27 -27.90 -4.55
CA LEU A 63 -4.38 -27.15 -3.65
C LEU A 63 -5.16 -26.39 -2.59
N LEU A 64 -6.36 -25.94 -2.97
CA LEU A 64 -7.23 -25.12 -2.13
C LEU A 64 -8.26 -25.93 -1.36
N ASP A 65 -8.64 -27.12 -1.86
CA ASP A 65 -9.52 -28.03 -1.15
C ASP A 65 -8.69 -29.12 -0.43
N ASP A 66 -8.84 -29.20 0.89
CA ASP A 66 -8.29 -30.27 1.73
C ASP A 66 -9.42 -31.06 2.45
N ALA A 67 -9.04 -31.90 3.41
CA ALA A 67 -10.00 -32.71 4.17
C ALA A 67 -10.90 -31.88 5.11
N ALA A 68 -10.39 -30.78 5.64
CA ALA A 68 -11.05 -29.89 6.59
C ALA A 68 -11.83 -28.75 5.93
N MET A 69 -11.29 -28.17 4.86
CA MET A 69 -11.80 -27.00 4.15
C MET A 69 -11.81 -27.26 2.64
N GLN A 70 -12.93 -26.99 1.99
CA GLN A 70 -13.16 -27.20 0.55
C GLN A 70 -13.85 -25.98 -0.08
N PRO A 71 -13.20 -24.80 -0.08
CA PRO A 71 -13.74 -23.57 -0.63
C PRO A 71 -14.10 -23.66 -2.11
N VAL A 72 -13.32 -24.38 -2.92
CA VAL A 72 -13.58 -24.53 -4.36
C VAL A 72 -14.80 -25.42 -4.57
N ALA A 73 -14.90 -26.54 -3.85
CA ALA A 73 -16.14 -27.34 -3.82
C ALA A 73 -17.37 -26.51 -3.40
N GLY A 74 -17.20 -25.56 -2.47
CA GLY A 74 -18.24 -24.60 -2.10
C GLY A 74 -18.70 -23.70 -3.25
N LEU A 75 -17.77 -23.19 -4.05
CA LEU A 75 -18.07 -22.42 -5.26
C LEU A 75 -18.74 -23.30 -6.33
N ARG A 76 -18.25 -24.52 -6.56
CA ARG A 76 -18.87 -25.49 -7.48
C ARG A 76 -20.31 -25.80 -7.09
N MET A 77 -20.54 -25.98 -5.79
CA MET A 77 -21.88 -26.18 -5.25
C MET A 77 -22.80 -24.99 -5.57
N LEU A 78 -22.35 -23.75 -5.37
CA LEU A 78 -23.15 -22.57 -5.75
C LEU A 78 -23.38 -22.52 -7.27
N LEU A 79 -22.33 -22.73 -8.07
CA LEU A 79 -22.39 -22.68 -9.54
C LEU A 79 -23.26 -23.77 -10.18
N ALA A 80 -23.49 -24.89 -9.48
CA ALA A 80 -24.44 -25.91 -9.90
C ALA A 80 -25.91 -25.43 -9.85
N ARG A 81 -26.17 -24.25 -9.28
CA ARG A 81 -27.50 -23.64 -9.19
C ARG A 81 -27.56 -22.43 -10.14
N GLU A 82 -28.40 -22.52 -11.16
CA GLU A 82 -28.54 -21.48 -12.20
C GLU A 82 -28.77 -20.07 -11.60
N ALA A 83 -29.59 -19.96 -10.55
CA ALA A 83 -29.90 -18.71 -9.88
C ALA A 83 -28.70 -18.04 -9.17
N GLU A 84 -27.63 -18.78 -8.88
CA GLU A 84 -26.44 -18.28 -8.18
C GLU A 84 -25.28 -17.97 -9.14
N VAL A 85 -25.33 -18.42 -10.40
CA VAL A 85 -24.22 -18.28 -11.36
C VAL A 85 -23.82 -16.82 -11.55
N GLU A 86 -24.77 -15.93 -11.83
CA GLU A 86 -24.45 -14.51 -12.02
C GLU A 86 -23.98 -13.86 -10.71
N TYR A 87 -24.54 -14.28 -9.56
CA TYR A 87 -24.11 -13.73 -8.28
C TYR A 87 -22.64 -14.07 -7.99
N VAL A 88 -22.23 -15.32 -8.22
CA VAL A 88 -20.83 -15.73 -8.07
C VAL A 88 -19.94 -15.02 -9.10
N ARG A 89 -20.40 -14.88 -10.35
CA ARG A 89 -19.70 -14.13 -11.40
C ARG A 89 -19.46 -12.67 -10.99
N GLU A 90 -20.47 -11.98 -10.49
CA GLU A 90 -20.36 -10.60 -9.99
C GLU A 90 -19.42 -10.49 -8.79
N CYS A 91 -19.40 -11.48 -7.89
CA CYS A 91 -18.41 -11.50 -6.80
C CYS A 91 -16.98 -11.53 -7.34
N PHE A 92 -16.70 -12.39 -8.32
CA PHE A 92 -15.38 -12.43 -8.98
C PHE A 92 -15.08 -11.14 -9.76
N ARG A 93 -16.07 -10.57 -10.45
CA ARG A 93 -15.94 -9.27 -11.14
C ARG A 93 -15.53 -8.16 -10.18
N PHE A 94 -16.15 -8.11 -9.00
CA PHE A 94 -15.78 -7.15 -7.97
C PHE A 94 -14.39 -7.42 -7.39
N LEU A 95 -14.07 -8.69 -7.08
CA LEU A 95 -12.74 -9.08 -6.60
C LEU A 95 -11.62 -8.65 -7.56
N PHE A 96 -11.84 -8.84 -8.86
CA PHE A 96 -10.90 -8.57 -9.94
C PHE A 96 -11.06 -7.18 -10.58
N SER A 97 -11.79 -6.27 -9.92
CA SER A 97 -11.88 -4.89 -10.40
C SER A 97 -10.51 -4.18 -10.30
N ASP A 98 -10.42 -2.93 -10.74
CA ASP A 98 -9.23 -2.12 -10.49
C ASP A 98 -9.25 -1.57 -9.05
N ASP A 99 -8.14 -1.69 -8.31
CA ASP A 99 -7.95 -1.06 -7.00
C ASP A 99 -7.06 0.20 -7.05
N GLY A 100 -6.47 0.53 -8.21
CA GLY A 100 -5.50 1.59 -8.34
C GLY A 100 -4.19 1.29 -7.60
N SER A 101 -3.82 0.01 -7.51
CA SER A 101 -2.66 -0.50 -6.75
C SER A 101 -2.73 -0.25 -5.24
N ASP A 102 -3.94 -0.02 -4.71
CA ASP A 102 -4.18 0.18 -3.29
C ASP A 102 -4.39 -1.17 -2.59
N LEU A 103 -3.37 -1.64 -1.87
CA LEU A 103 -3.39 -2.93 -1.19
C LEU A 103 -4.43 -3.01 -0.06
N GLN A 104 -4.84 -1.88 0.54
CA GLN A 104 -5.94 -1.90 1.50
C GLN A 104 -7.26 -2.16 0.79
N LYS A 105 -7.55 -1.47 -0.31
CA LYS A 105 -8.74 -1.77 -1.12
C LYS A 105 -8.71 -3.20 -1.64
N ARG A 106 -7.55 -3.71 -2.05
CA ARG A 106 -7.40 -5.11 -2.47
C ARG A 106 -7.82 -6.08 -1.35
N GLN A 107 -7.32 -5.87 -0.14
CA GLN A 107 -7.70 -6.66 1.03
C GLN A 107 -9.20 -6.55 1.32
N ASP A 108 -9.76 -5.34 1.32
CA ASP A 108 -11.19 -5.12 1.58
C ASP A 108 -12.08 -5.87 0.57
N ARG A 109 -11.67 -5.93 -0.71
CA ARG A 109 -12.37 -6.70 -1.75
C ARG A 109 -12.27 -8.21 -1.53
N ALA A 110 -11.13 -8.70 -1.08
CA ALA A 110 -10.94 -10.11 -0.76
C ALA A 110 -11.84 -10.54 0.42
N GLU A 111 -11.90 -9.71 1.47
CA GLU A 111 -12.77 -9.91 2.62
C GLU A 111 -14.25 -9.84 2.22
N PHE A 112 -14.62 -8.85 1.41
CA PHE A 112 -15.99 -8.73 0.87
C PHE A 112 -16.39 -9.97 0.06
N PHE A 113 -15.53 -10.46 -0.83
CA PHE A 113 -15.79 -11.68 -1.60
C PHE A 113 -16.05 -12.86 -0.67
N ALA A 114 -15.17 -13.09 0.31
CA ALA A 114 -15.31 -14.17 1.27
C ALA A 114 -16.66 -14.08 2.00
N ASP A 115 -17.02 -12.90 2.50
CA ASP A 115 -18.28 -12.68 3.20
C ASP A 115 -19.51 -12.94 2.33
N LYS A 116 -19.50 -12.45 1.09
CA LYS A 116 -20.62 -12.60 0.15
C LYS A 116 -20.83 -14.02 -0.34
N ILE A 117 -19.76 -14.74 -0.65
CA ILE A 117 -19.86 -16.17 -0.97
C ILE A 117 -20.30 -16.96 0.26
N ASN A 118 -19.73 -16.67 1.43
CA ASN A 118 -20.07 -17.38 2.67
C ASN A 118 -21.52 -17.17 3.10
N GLU A 119 -22.11 -16.00 2.83
CA GLU A 119 -23.55 -15.75 3.02
C GLU A 119 -24.40 -16.73 2.20
N ARG A 120 -24.07 -16.93 0.91
CA ARG A 120 -24.76 -17.89 0.03
C ARG A 120 -24.51 -19.34 0.43
N VAL A 121 -23.27 -19.69 0.76
CA VAL A 121 -22.95 -21.04 1.24
C VAL A 121 -23.76 -21.37 2.48
N ARG A 122 -23.82 -20.48 3.48
CA ARG A 122 -24.61 -20.70 4.70
C ARG A 122 -26.12 -20.76 4.46
N TYR A 123 -26.62 -20.12 3.41
CA TYR A 123 -28.02 -20.22 3.03
C TYR A 123 -28.39 -21.66 2.63
N TYR A 124 -27.55 -22.32 1.82
CA TYR A 124 -27.78 -23.68 1.33
C TYR A 124 -27.28 -24.79 2.26
N GLU A 125 -26.10 -24.61 2.86
CA GLU A 125 -25.42 -25.60 3.70
C GLU A 125 -25.23 -25.03 5.11
N ARG A 126 -26.30 -25.10 5.91
CA ARG A 126 -26.31 -24.53 7.26
C ARG A 126 -25.36 -25.29 8.19
N GLY A 127 -24.51 -24.55 8.89
CA GLY A 127 -23.69 -25.08 9.99
C GLY A 127 -22.38 -25.75 9.56
N THR A 128 -22.13 -25.96 8.26
CA THR A 128 -20.82 -26.43 7.80
C THR A 128 -19.85 -25.26 7.65
N LYS A 129 -18.60 -25.47 8.10
CA LYS A 129 -17.48 -24.57 7.79
C LYS A 129 -16.68 -25.00 6.57
N LYS A 130 -16.89 -26.25 6.13
CA LYS A 130 -16.10 -26.90 5.08
C LYS A 130 -16.07 -26.07 3.80
N TYR A 131 -17.22 -25.57 3.35
CA TYR A 131 -17.33 -24.85 2.07
C TYR A 131 -17.09 -23.34 2.19
N LEU A 132 -16.66 -22.85 3.36
CA LEU A 132 -16.48 -21.42 3.56
C LEU A 132 -15.14 -20.95 2.99
N GLN A 133 -15.20 -19.77 2.38
CA GLN A 133 -14.06 -18.97 1.98
C GLN A 133 -13.37 -18.37 3.20
N THR A 134 -12.06 -18.26 3.14
CA THR A 134 -11.24 -17.46 4.06
C THR A 134 -10.52 -16.42 3.22
N ARG A 135 -9.99 -15.37 3.86
CA ARG A 135 -9.17 -14.37 3.18
C ARG A 135 -8.02 -15.02 2.38
N ASP A 136 -7.39 -16.06 2.94
CA ASP A 136 -6.22 -16.71 2.35
C ASP A 136 -6.57 -17.40 1.02
N HIS A 137 -7.71 -18.10 0.96
CA HIS A 137 -8.23 -18.68 -0.28
C HIS A 137 -8.49 -17.59 -1.35
N VAL A 138 -9.00 -16.44 -0.93
CA VAL A 138 -9.32 -15.34 -1.84
C VAL A 138 -8.08 -14.61 -2.34
N ILE A 139 -7.05 -14.47 -1.50
CA ILE A 139 -5.73 -13.99 -1.93
C ILE A 139 -5.13 -14.93 -2.97
N TYR A 140 -5.32 -16.25 -2.81
CA TYR A 140 -4.91 -17.22 -3.82
C TYR A 140 -5.65 -16.99 -5.15
N TYR A 141 -6.96 -16.72 -5.14
CA TYR A 141 -7.70 -16.37 -6.38
C TYR A 141 -7.13 -15.12 -7.07
N LEU A 142 -6.66 -14.12 -6.32
CA LEU A 142 -5.99 -12.94 -6.88
C LEU A 142 -4.66 -13.32 -7.55
N ASN A 143 -3.86 -14.21 -6.93
CA ASN A 143 -2.64 -14.74 -7.54
C ASN A 143 -2.92 -15.57 -8.80
N LEU A 144 -3.96 -16.42 -8.83
CA LEU A 144 -4.33 -17.15 -10.06
C LEU A 144 -4.68 -16.20 -11.21
N TRP A 145 -5.38 -15.09 -10.91
CA TRP A 145 -5.81 -14.12 -11.91
C TRP A 145 -4.66 -13.24 -12.43
N LYS A 146 -3.86 -12.69 -11.52
CA LYS A 146 -2.72 -11.82 -11.80
C LYS A 146 -1.53 -12.17 -10.91
N PRO A 147 -0.80 -13.26 -11.23
CA PRO A 147 0.33 -13.71 -10.43
C PRO A 147 1.44 -12.65 -10.38
N GLU A 148 1.61 -11.86 -11.43
CA GLU A 148 2.59 -10.77 -11.55
C GLU A 148 2.29 -9.55 -10.64
N GLU A 149 1.09 -9.46 -10.06
CA GLU A 149 0.69 -8.39 -9.15
C GLU A 149 0.38 -8.89 -7.72
N ASN A 150 0.33 -10.21 -7.51
CA ASN A 150 -0.17 -10.81 -6.27
C ASN A 150 0.66 -12.01 -5.82
N TYR A 151 0.99 -12.08 -4.53
CA TYR A 151 1.62 -13.24 -3.92
C TYR A 151 0.59 -14.24 -3.37
N ILE A 152 0.91 -15.55 -3.42
CA ILE A 152 0.16 -16.59 -2.70
C ILE A 152 0.42 -16.44 -1.20
N PHE A 153 -0.63 -16.48 -0.38
CA PHE A 153 -0.50 -16.37 1.07
C PHE A 153 -0.84 -17.69 1.78
N ASP A 154 0.07 -18.15 2.63
CA ASP A 154 -0.19 -19.14 3.68
C ASP A 154 0.33 -18.60 5.02
N ALA A 155 -0.49 -18.70 6.07
CA ALA A 155 -0.17 -18.10 7.36
C ALA A 155 1.03 -18.77 8.06
N VAL A 156 1.21 -20.09 7.89
CA VAL A 156 2.31 -20.83 8.52
C VAL A 156 3.62 -20.47 7.84
N SER A 157 3.65 -20.52 6.51
CA SER A 157 4.83 -20.20 5.70
C SER A 157 5.25 -18.74 5.85
N ALA A 158 4.29 -17.80 5.85
CA ALA A 158 4.56 -16.39 6.10
C ALA A 158 5.09 -16.13 7.53
N ALA A 159 4.52 -16.78 8.55
CA ALA A 159 4.99 -16.61 9.93
C ALA A 159 6.38 -17.21 10.17
N GLY A 160 6.66 -18.37 9.57
CA GLY A 160 7.97 -19.02 9.59
C GLY A 160 9.03 -18.15 8.92
N TRP A 161 8.72 -17.65 7.72
CA TRP A 161 9.61 -16.76 6.98
C TRP A 161 9.88 -15.45 7.72
N ALA A 162 8.84 -14.80 8.25
CA ALA A 162 8.99 -13.56 9.01
C ALA A 162 9.92 -13.74 10.23
N ALA A 163 9.86 -14.89 10.90
CA ALA A 163 10.78 -15.20 11.99
C ALA A 163 12.22 -15.40 11.46
N CYS A 164 12.39 -16.19 10.39
CA CYS A 164 13.69 -16.44 9.75
C CYS A 164 14.38 -15.16 9.27
N ALA A 165 13.64 -14.30 8.57
CA ALA A 165 14.09 -13.06 7.99
C ALA A 165 14.23 -11.91 8.99
N GLU A 166 13.81 -12.11 10.26
CA GLU A 166 13.67 -11.08 11.28
C GLU A 166 12.80 -9.90 10.82
N TYR A 167 11.72 -10.22 10.09
CA TYR A 167 10.77 -9.23 9.61
C TYR A 167 9.81 -8.80 10.73
N ASP A 168 9.63 -7.49 10.86
CA ASP A 168 8.69 -6.91 11.81
C ASP A 168 7.27 -6.97 11.23
N GLY A 169 6.54 -8.02 11.58
CA GLY A 169 5.16 -8.23 11.17
C GLY A 169 4.52 -9.42 11.87
N ASP A 170 3.19 -9.42 11.96
CA ASP A 170 2.43 -10.55 12.47
C ASP A 170 1.36 -11.02 11.48
N PHE A 171 1.75 -12.02 10.70
CA PHE A 171 0.89 -12.67 9.70
C PHE A 171 0.02 -13.80 10.27
N SER A 172 0.19 -14.12 11.56
CA SER A 172 -0.59 -15.13 12.28
C SER A 172 -1.79 -14.56 13.03
N SER A 173 -1.92 -13.23 13.08
CA SER A 173 -2.92 -12.52 13.89
C SER A 173 -4.22 -12.19 13.13
N LYS A 174 -5.24 -11.81 13.90
CA LYS A 174 -6.47 -11.20 13.36
C LYS A 174 -6.24 -9.84 12.68
N ASN A 175 -5.09 -9.21 12.91
CA ASN A 175 -4.74 -7.89 12.38
C ASN A 175 -3.83 -8.01 11.14
N PHE A 176 -4.05 -9.04 10.33
CA PHE A 176 -3.34 -9.22 9.08
C PHE A 176 -3.40 -7.97 8.19
N SER A 177 -2.27 -7.63 7.59
CA SER A 177 -2.10 -6.53 6.64
C SER A 177 -1.52 -7.10 5.36
N LEU A 178 -2.29 -7.04 4.27
CA LEU A 178 -1.84 -7.45 2.95
C LEU A 178 -0.63 -6.63 2.50
N ALA A 179 -0.65 -5.31 2.79
CA ALA A 179 0.45 -4.42 2.48
C ALA A 179 1.75 -4.85 3.19
N SER A 180 1.67 -5.17 4.48
CA SER A 180 2.84 -5.62 5.23
C SER A 180 3.35 -6.99 4.77
N TYR A 181 2.45 -7.86 4.29
CA TYR A 181 2.83 -9.16 3.74
C TYR A 181 3.52 -9.00 2.38
N TYR A 182 2.98 -8.16 1.51
CA TYR A 182 3.55 -7.91 0.18
C TYR A 182 4.91 -7.25 0.28
N GLN A 183 5.09 -6.30 1.21
CA GLN A 183 6.39 -5.71 1.47
C GLN A 183 7.45 -6.75 1.91
N MET A 184 7.08 -7.73 2.73
CA MET A 184 7.99 -8.83 3.08
C MET A 184 8.32 -9.71 1.88
N CYS A 185 7.32 -9.95 1.02
CA CYS A 185 7.50 -10.72 -0.21
C CYS A 185 8.40 -9.97 -1.21
N ASP A 186 8.26 -8.65 -1.32
CA ASP A 186 9.11 -7.79 -2.16
C ASP A 186 10.57 -7.80 -1.67
N GLU A 187 10.82 -7.75 -0.35
CA GLU A 187 12.17 -7.90 0.21
C GLU A 187 12.81 -9.25 -0.16
N LEU A 188 12.03 -10.33 -0.19
CA LEU A 188 12.48 -11.64 -0.63
C LEU A 188 12.69 -11.67 -2.16
N LEU A 189 11.75 -11.12 -2.93
CA LEU A 189 11.83 -11.04 -4.39
C LEU A 189 13.09 -10.31 -4.85
N ASP A 190 13.42 -9.17 -4.24
CA ASP A 190 14.63 -8.41 -4.55
C ASP A 190 15.89 -9.25 -4.27
N ALA A 191 15.91 -9.99 -3.15
CA ALA A 191 17.03 -10.88 -2.83
C ALA A 191 17.13 -12.10 -3.77
N ILE A 192 16.01 -12.62 -4.26
CA ILE A 192 15.99 -13.68 -5.28
C ILE A 192 16.57 -13.16 -6.60
N ARG A 193 16.19 -11.95 -7.01
CA ARG A 193 16.67 -11.32 -8.26
C ARG A 193 18.17 -11.06 -8.25
N GLU A 194 18.78 -10.88 -7.08
CA GLU A 194 20.23 -10.77 -6.92
C GLU A 194 20.96 -12.11 -7.12
N ASN A 195 20.25 -13.25 -7.18
CA ASN A 195 20.81 -14.58 -7.36
C ASN A 195 20.58 -15.13 -8.78
N GLU A 196 21.60 -14.98 -9.64
CA GLU A 196 21.56 -15.44 -11.04
C GLU A 196 21.42 -16.96 -11.19
N GLU A 197 21.97 -17.73 -10.25
CA GLU A 197 21.92 -19.20 -10.31
C GLU A 197 20.49 -19.72 -10.08
N LEU A 198 19.81 -19.19 -9.07
CA LEU A 198 18.42 -19.54 -8.77
C LEU A 198 17.47 -19.08 -9.90
N THR A 199 17.64 -17.86 -10.39
CA THR A 199 16.80 -17.35 -11.49
C THR A 199 17.01 -18.15 -12.78
N GLY A 200 18.24 -18.61 -13.05
CA GLY A 200 18.54 -19.56 -14.13
C GLY A 200 17.82 -20.90 -13.96
N LEU A 201 17.91 -21.53 -12.78
CA LEU A 201 17.20 -22.77 -12.47
C LEU A 201 15.69 -22.63 -12.65
N TYR A 202 15.13 -21.49 -12.23
CA TYR A 202 13.72 -21.19 -12.36
C TYR A 202 13.25 -21.18 -13.82
N SER A 203 13.96 -20.44 -14.68
CA SER A 203 13.59 -20.30 -16.09
C SER A 203 13.54 -21.66 -16.82
N GLY A 204 14.43 -22.60 -16.47
CA GLY A 204 14.44 -23.92 -17.09
C GLY A 204 13.34 -24.89 -16.61
N LEU A 205 12.91 -24.78 -15.35
CA LEU A 205 12.04 -25.78 -14.71
C LEU A 205 10.55 -25.45 -14.74
N PHE A 206 10.19 -24.16 -14.70
CA PHE A 206 8.81 -23.74 -14.41
C PHE A 206 8.15 -22.94 -15.54
N GLU A 207 8.90 -22.44 -16.52
CA GLU A 207 8.37 -21.61 -17.62
C GLU A 207 7.35 -22.36 -18.49
N GLU A 208 7.59 -23.66 -18.74
CA GLU A 208 6.66 -24.50 -19.52
C GLU A 208 5.29 -24.67 -18.85
N GLU A 209 5.26 -24.74 -17.50
CA GLU A 209 4.04 -24.97 -16.73
C GLU A 209 3.16 -23.71 -16.64
N LEU A 210 3.72 -22.52 -16.92
CA LEU A 210 3.00 -21.26 -16.98
C LEU A 210 2.32 -20.99 -18.32
N ASP A 211 2.42 -21.89 -19.32
CA ASP A 211 1.81 -21.71 -20.66
C ASP A 211 2.21 -20.36 -21.30
N GLY A 212 3.45 -19.91 -21.07
CA GLY A 212 4.02 -18.66 -21.60
C GLY A 212 3.66 -17.38 -20.82
N TYR A 213 3.03 -17.49 -19.65
CA TYR A 213 2.83 -16.35 -18.75
C TYR A 213 4.06 -16.08 -17.87
N GLU A 214 4.35 -14.80 -17.62
CA GLU A 214 5.37 -14.40 -16.65
C GLU A 214 4.72 -14.01 -15.32
N ASP A 215 5.08 -14.71 -14.24
CA ASP A 215 4.61 -14.44 -12.88
C ASP A 215 5.51 -13.44 -12.12
N GLN A 216 6.55 -12.90 -12.76
CA GLN A 216 7.56 -12.04 -12.15
C GLN A 216 8.25 -12.67 -10.92
N LEU A 217 8.37 -14.01 -10.88
CA LEU A 217 8.92 -14.82 -9.78
C LEU A 217 8.08 -14.80 -8.49
N HIS A 218 6.85 -14.27 -8.51
CA HIS A 218 6.01 -14.21 -7.32
C HIS A 218 5.59 -15.59 -6.80
N ILE A 219 5.46 -16.58 -7.69
CA ILE A 219 5.18 -17.97 -7.26
C ILE A 219 6.43 -18.56 -6.59
N LEU A 220 7.62 -18.25 -7.09
CA LEU A 220 8.89 -18.68 -6.50
C LEU A 220 9.11 -18.11 -5.09
N VAL A 221 8.73 -16.84 -4.87
CA VAL A 221 8.74 -16.20 -3.55
C VAL A 221 7.94 -17.03 -2.54
N TYR A 222 6.72 -17.43 -2.91
CA TYR A 222 5.89 -18.29 -2.07
C TYR A 222 6.50 -19.69 -1.90
N ASP A 223 6.98 -20.30 -2.98
CA ASP A 223 7.50 -21.66 -2.96
C ASP A 223 8.73 -21.81 -2.05
N ILE A 224 9.61 -20.80 -1.99
CA ILE A 224 10.74 -20.78 -1.06
C ILE A 224 10.25 -20.77 0.39
N MET A 225 9.28 -19.92 0.73
CA MET A 225 8.71 -19.84 2.08
C MET A 225 8.00 -21.14 2.47
N ASP A 226 7.26 -21.72 1.53
CA ASP A 226 6.52 -22.97 1.68
C ASP A 226 7.46 -24.15 1.90
N CYS A 227 8.46 -24.33 1.01
CA CYS A 227 9.49 -25.36 1.12
C CYS A 227 10.28 -25.24 2.43
N ALA A 228 10.63 -24.02 2.84
CA ALA A 228 11.34 -23.81 4.10
C ALA A 228 10.55 -24.29 5.32
N SER A 229 9.23 -24.16 5.27
CA SER A 229 8.34 -24.61 6.32
C SER A 229 8.08 -26.12 6.25
N LEU A 230 7.75 -26.61 5.06
CA LEU A 230 7.42 -28.01 4.79
C LEU A 230 8.61 -28.94 5.03
N TYR A 231 9.80 -28.57 4.55
CA TYR A 231 11.02 -29.37 4.64
C TYR A 231 11.93 -28.98 5.79
N ARG A 232 11.46 -28.08 6.67
CA ARG A 232 12.11 -27.70 7.93
C ARG A 232 13.51 -27.11 7.73
N TYR A 233 13.71 -26.28 6.73
CA TYR A 233 15.01 -25.62 6.48
C TYR A 233 15.46 -24.74 7.66
N TYR A 234 14.51 -24.29 8.48
CA TYR A 234 14.76 -23.54 9.71
C TYR A 234 15.43 -24.37 10.82
N ALA A 235 15.51 -25.69 10.70
CA ALA A 235 16.07 -26.55 11.74
C ALA A 235 17.57 -26.27 11.96
N GLY A 236 17.94 -25.99 13.21
CA GLY A 236 19.33 -25.70 13.59
C GLY A 236 19.78 -24.26 13.33
N MET A 237 18.92 -23.41 12.75
CA MET A 237 19.19 -21.98 12.60
C MET A 237 18.98 -21.24 13.93
N ASP A 238 19.80 -20.22 14.18
CA ASP A 238 19.64 -19.32 15.34
C ASP A 238 18.58 -18.26 15.04
N ILE A 239 17.32 -18.67 15.07
CA ILE A 239 16.18 -17.79 14.83
C ILE A 239 15.74 -17.18 16.16
N ARG A 240 15.89 -15.86 16.27
CA ARG A 240 15.47 -15.12 17.46
C ARG A 240 13.97 -15.27 17.68
N LYS A 241 13.58 -15.81 18.83
CA LYS A 241 12.17 -15.89 19.24
C LYS A 241 11.69 -14.54 19.76
N VAL A 242 11.30 -13.65 18.85
CA VAL A 242 10.58 -12.42 19.20
C VAL A 242 9.09 -12.73 19.29
N PRO A 243 8.41 -12.46 20.41
CA PRO A 243 6.96 -12.65 20.52
C PRO A 243 6.22 -11.87 19.44
N SER A 244 5.17 -12.46 18.86
CA SER A 244 4.35 -11.82 17.81
C SER A 244 3.90 -10.40 18.17
N ARG A 245 3.43 -10.22 19.41
CA ARG A 245 2.98 -8.92 19.93
C ARG A 245 4.07 -7.85 19.91
N GLU A 246 5.33 -8.24 20.10
CA GLU A 246 6.46 -7.31 20.05
C GLU A 246 6.73 -6.92 18.60
N ARG A 247 6.78 -7.89 17.67
CA ARG A 247 6.91 -7.62 16.22
C ARG A 247 5.81 -6.70 15.70
N THR A 248 4.55 -6.93 16.10
CA THR A 248 3.42 -6.05 15.72
C THR A 248 3.64 -4.62 16.19
N LYS A 249 4.06 -4.41 17.45
CA LYS A 249 4.32 -3.06 17.97
C LYS A 249 5.45 -2.37 17.23
N THR A 250 6.52 -3.09 16.93
CA THR A 250 7.67 -2.58 16.16
C THR A 250 7.23 -2.18 14.76
N ALA A 251 6.43 -3.02 14.09
CA ALA A 251 5.87 -2.75 12.76
C ALA A 251 4.96 -1.52 12.77
N GLU A 252 4.03 -1.43 13.73
CA GLU A 252 3.12 -0.28 13.91
C GLU A 252 3.91 1.02 14.17
N ALA A 253 4.95 0.96 15.00
CA ALA A 253 5.82 2.10 15.27
C ALA A 253 6.57 2.57 14.02
N LYS A 254 7.14 1.64 13.24
CA LYS A 254 7.80 1.96 11.95
C LYS A 254 6.82 2.54 10.93
N ALA A 255 5.64 1.96 10.77
CA ALA A 255 4.61 2.47 9.86
C ALA A 255 4.14 3.88 10.27
N ALA A 256 3.97 4.12 11.58
CA ALA A 256 3.62 5.44 12.09
C ALA A 256 4.75 6.47 11.87
N GLN A 257 6.01 6.07 12.02
CA GLN A 257 7.16 6.92 11.71
C GLN A 257 7.21 7.27 10.22
N GLU A 258 7.03 6.29 9.33
CA GLU A 258 7.04 6.52 7.89
C GLU A 258 5.90 7.44 7.45
N LYS A 259 4.68 7.21 7.92
CA LYS A 259 3.53 8.06 7.63
C LYS A 259 3.77 9.52 8.06
N LEU A 260 4.30 9.71 9.27
CA LEU A 260 4.66 11.05 9.75
C LEU A 260 5.78 11.68 8.92
N ALA A 261 6.79 10.89 8.51
CA ALA A 261 7.87 11.37 7.66
C ALA A 261 7.36 11.83 6.28
N GLN A 262 6.46 11.06 5.65
CA GLN A 262 5.82 11.43 4.39
C GLN A 262 4.96 12.70 4.53
N GLU A 263 4.18 12.82 5.61
CA GLU A 263 3.38 14.02 5.88
C GLU A 263 4.27 15.26 6.08
N ILE A 264 5.36 15.11 6.84
CA ILE A 264 6.37 16.17 7.02
C ILE A 264 6.93 16.59 5.67
N ALA A 265 7.38 15.63 4.83
CA ALA A 265 7.96 15.92 3.52
C ALA A 265 6.99 16.67 2.60
N LEU A 266 5.70 16.27 2.59
CA LEU A 266 4.66 16.96 1.80
C LEU A 266 4.43 18.39 2.28
N LYS A 267 4.35 18.60 3.60
CA LYS A 267 4.16 19.94 4.18
C LYS A 267 5.40 20.82 3.99
N GLU A 268 6.60 20.26 4.09
CA GLU A 268 7.86 20.96 3.81
C GLU A 268 7.94 21.38 2.34
N LYS A 269 7.56 20.51 1.41
CA LYS A 269 7.43 20.86 -0.01
C LYS A 269 6.45 22.03 -0.20
N ARG A 270 5.28 21.97 0.43
CA ARG A 270 4.28 23.05 0.33
C ARG A 270 4.76 24.36 0.95
N LEU A 271 5.47 24.31 2.07
CA LEU A 271 6.07 25.48 2.69
C LEU A 271 7.10 26.11 1.75
N LYS A 272 7.95 25.29 1.11
CA LYS A 272 8.93 25.74 0.13
C LYS A 272 8.26 26.41 -1.08
N GLU A 273 7.19 25.82 -1.64
CA GLU A 273 6.41 26.43 -2.72
C GLU A 273 5.87 27.82 -2.36
N LEU A 274 5.39 27.98 -1.12
CA LEU A 274 4.94 29.29 -0.63
C LEU A 274 6.12 30.26 -0.43
N GLN A 275 7.27 29.78 0.04
CA GLN A 275 8.49 30.58 0.24
C GLN A 275 9.06 31.08 -1.07
N ASP A 276 9.04 30.24 -2.11
CA ASP A 276 9.52 30.55 -3.46
C ASP A 276 8.52 31.40 -4.27
N LYS A 277 7.25 31.51 -3.83
CA LYS A 277 6.24 32.37 -4.46
C LYS A 277 6.74 33.83 -4.47
N PRO A 278 6.85 34.48 -5.64
CA PRO A 278 7.29 35.87 -5.74
C PRO A 278 6.42 36.79 -4.88
N VAL A 279 7.07 37.72 -4.18
CA VAL A 279 6.36 38.74 -3.39
C VAL A 279 5.73 39.76 -4.34
N SER A 280 4.42 39.67 -4.55
CA SER A 280 3.64 40.67 -5.28
C SER A 280 3.01 41.65 -4.29
N LEU A 281 3.81 42.62 -3.83
CA LEU A 281 3.27 43.74 -3.07
C LEU A 281 3.34 45.01 -3.92
N PRO A 282 2.25 45.80 -4.01
CA PRO A 282 2.27 47.06 -4.73
C PRO A 282 3.37 47.98 -4.22
N ASP A 283 4.03 48.72 -5.12
CA ASP A 283 4.77 49.91 -4.70
C ASP A 283 3.78 51.00 -4.31
N VAL A 284 3.95 51.51 -3.10
CA VAL A 284 3.09 52.52 -2.48
C VAL A 284 3.82 53.82 -2.20
N VAL A 285 5.14 53.88 -2.42
CA VAL A 285 5.92 55.09 -2.20
C VAL A 285 5.47 56.20 -3.15
N GLY A 286 5.26 57.40 -2.64
CA GLY A 286 4.74 58.55 -3.38
C GLY A 286 3.21 58.58 -3.55
N LYS A 287 2.48 57.52 -3.20
CA LYS A 287 1.01 57.50 -3.32
C LYS A 287 0.33 58.26 -2.18
N GLN A 288 -0.82 58.88 -2.49
CA GLN A 288 -1.71 59.47 -1.49
C GLN A 288 -2.57 58.41 -0.80
N VAL A 289 -2.67 58.52 0.52
CA VAL A 289 -3.46 57.62 1.38
C VAL A 289 -4.32 58.43 2.34
N ARG A 290 -5.43 57.84 2.80
CA ARG A 290 -6.30 58.44 3.82
C ARG A 290 -6.27 57.63 5.11
N HIS A 291 -5.99 58.30 6.22
CA HIS A 291 -6.11 57.77 7.58
C HIS A 291 -7.33 58.35 8.29
N LYS A 292 -8.05 57.54 9.08
CA LYS A 292 -9.28 57.96 9.78
C LYS A 292 -9.08 59.17 10.71
N THR A 293 -7.91 59.29 11.34
CA THR A 293 -7.60 60.34 12.33
C THR A 293 -6.75 61.48 11.76
N TYR A 294 -5.82 61.18 10.86
CA TYR A 294 -4.79 62.13 10.41
C TYR A 294 -5.13 62.76 9.05
N GLY A 295 -6.25 62.37 8.44
CA GLY A 295 -6.67 62.89 7.15
C GLY A 295 -5.86 62.31 6.00
N VAL A 296 -5.61 63.15 4.99
CA VAL A 296 -4.85 62.78 3.79
C VAL A 296 -3.36 62.88 4.07
N GLY A 297 -2.59 61.88 3.64
CA GLY A 297 -1.13 61.85 3.75
C GLY A 297 -0.47 61.23 2.52
N VAL A 298 0.85 61.32 2.44
CA VAL A 298 1.67 60.77 1.34
C VAL A 298 2.71 59.81 1.90
N VAL A 299 2.84 58.63 1.29
CA VAL A 299 3.86 57.64 1.67
C VAL A 299 5.23 58.13 1.21
N GLN A 300 6.18 58.31 2.13
CA GLN A 300 7.54 58.79 1.86
C GLN A 300 8.56 57.67 1.64
N SER A 301 8.48 56.59 2.41
CA SER A 301 9.37 55.42 2.28
C SER A 301 8.66 54.14 2.67
N ASN A 302 9.20 53.01 2.22
CA ASN A 302 8.83 51.65 2.66
C ASN A 302 10.11 50.88 2.98
N ASP A 303 10.46 50.84 4.27
CA ASP A 303 11.67 50.20 4.75
C ASP A 303 11.33 48.86 5.41
N ASN A 304 11.64 47.75 4.73
CA ASN A 304 11.40 46.38 5.21
C ASN A 304 9.98 46.16 5.76
N GLY A 305 8.95 46.65 5.07
CA GLY A 305 7.55 46.51 5.48
C GLY A 305 7.09 47.54 6.52
N THR A 306 7.83 48.64 6.70
CA THR A 306 7.40 49.79 7.51
C THR A 306 7.26 51.02 6.61
N LEU A 307 6.04 51.52 6.48
CA LEU A 307 5.78 52.77 5.76
C LEU A 307 6.05 53.96 6.67
N LEU A 308 6.71 54.99 6.13
CA LEU A 308 6.68 56.34 6.68
C LEU A 308 5.66 57.15 5.88
N VAL A 309 4.66 57.71 6.54
CA VAL A 309 3.60 58.51 5.90
C VAL A 309 3.58 59.90 6.51
N HIS A 310 3.72 60.92 5.66
CA HIS A 310 3.63 62.32 6.03
C HIS A 310 2.18 62.79 5.97
N PHE A 311 1.66 63.28 7.10
CA PHE A 311 0.40 64.00 7.18
C PHE A 311 0.67 65.46 7.53
N GLU A 312 -0.28 66.34 7.24
CA GLU A 312 -0.18 67.80 7.44
C GLU A 312 0.41 68.22 8.81
N LYS A 313 0.15 67.44 9.87
CA LYS A 313 0.55 67.75 11.24
C LYS A 313 1.62 66.84 11.83
N ALA A 314 1.98 65.74 11.17
CA ALA A 314 2.93 64.77 11.71
C ALA A 314 3.30 63.66 10.72
N ASP A 315 4.51 63.12 10.86
CA ASP A 315 4.92 61.86 10.26
C ASP A 315 4.51 60.67 11.14
N LYS A 316 4.00 59.60 10.53
CA LYS A 316 3.62 58.36 11.22
C LYS A 316 4.17 57.13 10.51
N LYS A 317 4.53 56.13 11.32
CA LYS A 317 4.99 54.83 10.83
C LYS A 317 3.87 53.81 10.89
N PHE A 318 3.73 52.99 9.85
CA PHE A 318 2.74 51.92 9.78
C PHE A 318 3.33 50.62 9.26
N LYS A 319 2.76 49.48 9.68
CA LYS A 319 3.20 48.16 9.23
C LYS A 319 2.52 47.78 7.90
N TYR A 320 3.32 47.59 6.87
CA TYR A 320 2.90 47.18 5.53
C TYR A 320 2.92 45.66 5.38
N PRO A 321 1.94 45.04 4.70
CA PRO A 321 0.72 45.63 4.14
C PRO A 321 -0.46 45.75 5.12
N SER A 322 -0.29 45.29 6.37
CA SER A 322 -1.38 45.17 7.37
C SER A 322 -2.20 46.43 7.63
N VAL A 323 -1.59 47.60 7.49
CA VAL A 323 -2.27 48.88 7.69
C VAL A 323 -3.41 49.09 6.68
N PHE A 324 -3.28 48.56 5.47
CA PHE A 324 -4.32 48.64 4.44
C PHE A 324 -5.39 47.57 4.60
N THR A 325 -4.99 46.32 4.87
CA THR A 325 -5.93 45.19 5.04
C THR A 325 -6.78 45.32 6.31
N GLN A 326 -6.26 45.98 7.34
CA GLN A 326 -6.99 46.30 8.57
C GLN A 326 -7.83 47.59 8.46
N GLY A 327 -7.77 48.30 7.32
CA GLY A 327 -8.58 49.49 7.05
C GLY A 327 -8.17 50.75 7.82
N PHE A 328 -6.91 50.83 8.28
CA PHE A 328 -6.36 52.05 8.89
C PHE A 328 -5.92 53.05 7.82
N LEU A 329 -5.36 52.56 6.71
CA LEU A 329 -5.08 53.33 5.50
C LEU A 329 -5.92 52.81 4.34
N SER A 330 -6.29 53.72 3.45
CA SER A 330 -7.01 53.43 2.21
C SER A 330 -6.45 54.29 1.07
N PHE A 331 -6.44 53.73 -0.15
CA PHE A 331 -6.07 54.48 -1.35
C PHE A 331 -7.18 55.44 -1.76
N ALA A 332 -6.79 56.61 -2.28
CA ALA A 332 -7.74 57.51 -2.91
C ALA A 332 -8.12 56.98 -4.31
N GLY A 333 -9.18 56.17 -4.40
CA GLY A 333 -9.80 55.80 -5.69
C GLY A 333 -9.37 54.49 -6.36
N GLU A 334 -8.64 53.59 -5.68
CA GLU A 334 -8.19 52.31 -6.26
C GLU A 334 -8.52 51.12 -5.34
N GLU A 335 -9.44 50.24 -5.75
CA GLU A 335 -9.92 49.06 -4.99
C GLU A 335 -9.10 47.77 -5.25
N THR A 336 -8.29 47.70 -6.31
CA THR A 336 -7.56 46.47 -6.71
C THR A 336 -6.30 46.19 -5.87
N GLN A 337 -5.63 47.22 -5.35
CA GLN A 337 -4.36 47.09 -4.61
C GLN A 337 -4.51 46.46 -3.22
N THR A 338 -5.70 46.52 -2.62
CA THR A 338 -5.98 45.87 -1.33
C THR A 338 -6.11 44.34 -1.47
N GLY A 339 -6.47 43.83 -2.65
CA GLY A 339 -6.57 42.39 -2.92
C GLY A 339 -5.22 41.68 -2.87
N GLU A 340 -4.22 42.21 -3.56
CA GLU A 340 -2.85 41.65 -3.58
C GLU A 340 -2.21 41.66 -2.17
N MET A 341 -2.44 42.73 -1.42
CA MET A 341 -2.02 42.85 -0.03
C MET A 341 -2.67 41.80 0.88
N ALA A 342 -3.98 41.57 0.72
CA ALA A 342 -4.71 40.55 1.48
C ALA A 342 -4.23 39.13 1.14
N GLU A 343 -3.92 38.87 -0.13
CA GLU A 343 -3.35 37.59 -0.58
C GLU A 343 -1.97 37.35 0.04
N PHE A 344 -1.09 38.36 0.05
CA PHE A 344 0.22 38.27 0.70
C PHE A 344 0.07 37.95 2.20
N GLU A 345 -0.81 38.65 2.92
CA GLU A 345 -1.03 38.35 4.36
C GLU A 345 -1.59 36.94 4.59
N ALA A 346 -2.49 36.48 3.71
CA ALA A 346 -3.04 35.13 3.79
C ALA A 346 -1.93 34.09 3.58
N ASP A 347 -1.02 34.32 2.64
CA ASP A 347 0.12 33.42 2.40
C ASP A 347 1.13 33.44 3.55
N GLN A 348 1.41 34.60 4.15
CA GLN A 348 2.25 34.66 5.37
C GLN A 348 1.61 33.91 6.55
N LYS A 349 0.29 34.01 6.73
CA LYS A 349 -0.43 33.23 7.75
C LYS A 349 -0.35 31.72 7.47
N LYS A 350 -0.49 31.30 6.21
CA LYS A 350 -0.34 29.89 5.82
C LYS A 350 1.07 29.38 6.07
N LYS A 351 2.12 30.16 5.75
CA LYS A 351 3.53 29.82 6.04
C LYS A 351 3.74 29.57 7.54
N ALA A 352 3.33 30.53 8.38
CA ALA A 352 3.48 30.41 9.83
C ALA A 352 2.70 29.21 10.42
N ALA A 353 1.51 28.91 9.88
CA ALA A 353 0.74 27.74 10.27
C ALA A 353 1.46 26.43 9.90
N LEU A 354 1.95 26.32 8.66
CA LEU A 354 2.69 25.15 8.19
C LEU A 354 3.99 24.93 8.97
N GLU A 355 4.76 25.98 9.26
CA GLU A 355 5.98 25.90 10.07
C GLU A 355 5.69 25.34 11.47
N LYS A 356 4.60 25.80 12.10
CA LYS A 356 4.16 25.31 13.40
C LYS A 356 3.74 23.84 13.33
N GLU A 357 2.96 23.45 12.32
CA GLU A 357 2.53 22.06 12.10
C GLU A 357 3.73 21.14 11.88
N ILE A 358 4.66 21.49 10.99
CA ILE A 358 5.89 20.71 10.72
C ILE A 358 6.70 20.54 12.01
N THR A 359 6.85 21.60 12.81
CA THR A 359 7.56 21.52 14.10
C THR A 359 6.90 20.54 15.05
N GLN A 360 5.56 20.56 15.13
CA GLN A 360 4.80 19.64 15.95
C GLN A 360 4.93 18.19 15.47
N LEU A 361 4.80 17.95 14.16
CA LEU A 361 4.95 16.62 13.56
C LEU A 361 6.35 16.06 13.77
N LYS A 362 7.41 16.87 13.60
CA LYS A 362 8.80 16.47 13.90
C LYS A 362 8.99 16.10 15.37
N LYS A 363 8.31 16.78 16.30
CA LYS A 363 8.33 16.41 17.73
C LYS A 363 7.64 15.07 17.97
N SER A 364 6.47 14.85 17.35
CA SER A 364 5.77 13.56 17.44
C SER A 364 6.59 12.42 16.85
N LEU A 365 7.25 12.62 15.70
CA LEU A 365 8.13 11.63 15.08
C LEU A 365 9.25 11.19 16.03
N LYS A 366 9.91 12.15 16.70
CA LYS A 366 10.96 11.88 17.70
C LYS A 366 10.47 11.15 18.95
N SER A 367 9.15 11.14 19.21
CA SER A 367 8.57 10.50 20.39
C SER A 367 8.17 9.04 20.16
N ILE A 368 8.20 8.57 18.90
CA ILE A 368 7.92 7.16 18.60
C ILE A 368 9.19 6.35 18.85
N THR A 369 9.16 5.51 19.90
CA THR A 369 10.21 4.53 20.20
C THR A 369 9.90 3.22 19.47
N VAL A 370 10.90 2.65 18.80
CA VAL A 370 10.88 1.32 18.19
C VAL A 370 11.51 0.32 19.13
#